data_AF-A0A943SMW3-F1
#
_entry.id   AF-A0A943SMW3-F1
#
_cell.length_a   1.000
_cell.length_b   1.000
_cell.length_c   1.000
_cell.angle_alpha   90.00
_cell.angle_beta   90.00
_cell.angle_gamma   90.00
#
_symmetry.space_group_name_H-M   'P 1'
#
loop_
_entity.id
_entity.type
_entity.pdbx_description
1 polymer ?
#
loop_
_entity_poly.entity_id
_entity_poly.type
_entity_poly.pdbx_seq_one_letter_code
_entity_poly.pdbx_strand_id
1 'polypeptide(L)'
;AGLFAKLSAAGQGCLLIAHDLGLVRKICQRVGVLWQGRLVELGTAQQVFARPLHPYTRRLLACQPAPDPAIPLPPLEPLQKGPNGRWQEHSPGHFWLAEEQ
;
A
#
# COMPACT_ATOMS: atom_id res chain seq x y z
N ALA A 1 -20.63 3.69 15.56
CA ALA A 1 -19.18 3.65 15.26
C ALA A 1 -18.70 2.20 15.24
N GLY A 2 -18.05 1.77 14.16
CA GLY A 2 -17.49 0.42 14.03
C GLY A 2 -16.33 0.17 15.01
N LEU A 3 -15.97 -1.11 15.23
CA LEU A 3 -14.95 -1.55 16.19
C LEU A 3 -13.64 -0.75 16.10
N PHE A 4 -13.08 -0.59 14.90
CA PHE A 4 -11.79 0.08 14.69
C PHE A 4 -11.82 1.57 15.06
N ALA A 5 -12.93 2.26 14.82
CA ALA A 5 -13.09 3.65 15.23
C ALA A 5 -13.09 3.79 16.75
N LYS A 6 -13.67 2.83 17.48
CA LYS A 6 -13.64 2.81 18.95
C LYS A 6 -12.24 2.54 19.49
N LEU A 7 -11.51 1.59 18.92
CA LEU A 7 -10.12 1.28 19.31
C LEU A 7 -9.21 2.50 19.10
N SER A 8 -9.32 3.15 17.93
CA SER A 8 -8.55 4.37 17.65
C SER A 8 -8.91 5.52 18.59
N ALA A 9 -10.20 5.74 18.90
CA ALA A 9 -10.64 6.79 19.82
C ALA A 9 -10.19 6.54 21.27
N ALA A 10 -10.01 5.28 21.66
CA ALA A 10 -9.50 4.89 22.97
C ALA A 10 -7.96 4.99 23.09
N GLY A 11 -7.26 5.49 22.06
CA GLY A 11 -5.80 5.63 22.06
C GLY A 11 -5.06 4.30 21.90
N GLN A 12 -5.72 3.25 21.43
CA GLN A 12 -5.11 1.94 21.25
C GLN A 12 -4.51 1.80 19.84
N GLY A 13 -3.25 1.36 19.77
CA GLY A 13 -2.61 0.99 18.51
C GLY A 13 -3.20 -0.31 17.95
N CYS A 14 -3.50 -0.34 16.66
CA CYS A 14 -4.03 -1.53 15.97
C CYS A 14 -3.18 -1.84 14.73
N LEU A 15 -2.85 -3.11 14.54
CA LEU A 15 -2.26 -3.63 13.32
C LEU A 15 -3.32 -4.44 12.56
N LEU A 16 -3.65 -4.01 11.35
CA LEU A 16 -4.57 -4.72 10.45
C LEU A 16 -3.77 -5.36 9.31
N ILE A 17 -4.00 -6.66 9.08
CA ILE A 17 -3.50 -7.40 7.91
C ILE A 17 -4.71 -7.74 7.04
N ALA A 18 -4.79 -7.19 5.84
CA ALA A 18 -5.94 -7.34 4.96
C ALA A 18 -5.52 -7.37 3.48
N HIS A 19 -6.32 -8.06 2.67
CA HIS A 19 -6.21 -8.05 1.20
C HIS A 19 -7.18 -7.06 0.55
N ASP A 20 -8.23 -6.64 1.27
CA ASP A 20 -9.18 -5.63 0.81
C ASP A 20 -8.59 -4.23 0.98
N LEU A 21 -8.12 -3.66 -0.14
CA LEU A 21 -7.53 -2.33 -0.19
C LEU A 21 -8.57 -1.21 0.04
N GLY A 22 -9.85 -1.45 -0.26
CA GLY A 22 -10.93 -0.51 0.03
C GLY A 22 -11.17 -0.36 1.52
N LEU A 23 -11.07 -1.45 2.28
CA LEU A 23 -11.10 -1.44 3.74
C LEU A 23 -9.89 -0.72 4.33
N VAL A 24 -8.68 -1.07 3.86
CA VAL A 24 -7.42 -0.45 4.30
C VAL A 24 -7.47 1.06 4.09
N ARG A 25 -7.91 1.53 2.91
CA ARG A 25 -8.04 2.96 2.59
C ARG A 25 -8.94 3.72 3.56
N LYS A 26 -10.00 3.07 4.07
CA LYS A 26 -11.00 3.71 4.94
C LYS A 26 -10.59 3.75 6.41
N ILE A 27 -9.80 2.78 6.87
CA ILE A 27 -9.58 2.55 8.31
C ILE A 27 -8.14 2.88 8.72
N CYS A 28 -7.15 2.57 7.88
CA CYS A 28 -5.76 2.68 8.26
C CYS A 28 -5.25 4.11 8.10
N GLN A 29 -4.51 4.60 9.10
CA GLN A 29 -3.77 5.87 9.01
C GLN A 29 -2.45 5.70 8.25
N ARG A 30 -1.77 4.58 8.51
CA ARG A 30 -0.51 4.17 7.87
C ARG A 30 -0.68 2.80 7.22
N VAL A 31 0.01 2.61 6.11
CA VAL A 31 -0.06 1.40 5.29
C VAL A 31 1.34 0.91 5.01
N GLY A 32 1.58 -0.36 5.31
CA GLY A 32 2.76 -1.10 4.89
C GLY A 32 2.38 -2.15 3.86
N VAL A 33 3.10 -2.21 2.75
CA VAL A 33 2.89 -3.20 1.68
C VAL A 33 3.93 -4.29 1.80
N LEU A 34 3.48 -5.54 1.90
CA LEU A 34 4.34 -6.71 2.01
C LEU A 34 4.37 -7.48 0.68
N TRP A 35 5.56 -7.87 0.24
CA TRP A 35 5.76 -8.73 -0.91
C TRP A 35 6.88 -9.74 -0.65
N GLN A 36 6.60 -11.02 -0.89
CA GLN A 36 7.55 -12.13 -0.66
C GLN A 36 8.20 -12.07 0.74
N GLY A 37 7.40 -11.79 1.77
CA GLY A 37 7.88 -11.73 3.16
C GLY A 37 8.72 -10.50 3.51
N ARG A 38 8.86 -9.50 2.63
CA ARG A 38 9.49 -8.21 2.96
C ARG A 38 8.54 -7.04 2.80
N LEU A 39 8.69 -6.07 3.68
CA LEU A 39 8.04 -4.78 3.53
C LEU A 39 8.71 -4.04 2.38
N VAL A 40 7.92 -3.58 1.42
CA VAL A 40 8.41 -2.93 0.19
C VAL A 40 8.00 -1.47 0.05
N GLU A 41 6.96 -1.06 0.77
CA GLU A 41 6.51 0.32 0.82
C GLU A 41 5.84 0.61 2.16
N LEU A 42 6.04 1.81 2.70
CA LEU A 42 5.49 2.25 3.97
C LEU A 42 5.17 3.75 3.90
N GLY A 43 3.96 4.14 4.22
CA GLY A 43 3.57 5.55 4.26
C GLY A 43 2.25 5.79 4.96
N THR A 44 1.75 7.01 4.93
CA THR A 44 0.33 7.27 5.20
C THR A 44 -0.53 6.55 4.16
N ALA A 45 -1.77 6.21 4.53
CA ALA A 45 -2.71 5.66 3.56
C ALA A 45 -2.89 6.59 2.35
N GLN A 46 -2.93 7.90 2.58
CA GLN A 46 -3.01 8.88 1.50
C GLN A 46 -1.81 8.79 0.53
N GLN A 47 -0.58 8.77 1.05
CA GLN A 47 0.63 8.66 0.23
C GLN A 47 0.65 7.38 -0.61
N VAL A 48 0.43 6.22 0.03
CA VAL A 48 0.51 4.91 -0.63
C VAL A 48 -0.56 4.75 -1.71
N PHE A 49 -1.79 5.21 -1.45
CA PHE A 49 -2.90 5.10 -2.42
C PHE A 49 -2.86 6.15 -3.53
N ALA A 50 -2.39 7.38 -3.24
CA ALA A 50 -2.37 8.46 -4.23
C ALA A 50 -1.11 8.45 -5.10
N ARG A 51 0.03 8.05 -4.54
CA ARG A 51 1.33 8.04 -5.23
C ARG A 51 2.13 6.77 -4.89
N PRO A 52 1.65 5.58 -5.29
CA PRO A 52 2.35 4.32 -5.03
C PRO A 52 3.74 4.29 -5.69
N LEU A 53 4.76 4.01 -4.89
CA LEU A 53 6.15 4.06 -5.35
C LEU A 53 6.65 2.71 -5.86
N HIS A 54 6.44 1.65 -5.08
CA HIS A 54 6.96 0.34 -5.43
C HIS A 54 6.13 -0.29 -6.56
N PRO A 55 6.75 -0.90 -7.59
CA PRO A 55 6.03 -1.52 -8.72
C PRO A 55 4.96 -2.53 -8.28
N TYR A 56 5.23 -3.29 -7.23
CA TYR A 56 4.25 -4.19 -6.63
C TYR A 56 3.02 -3.47 -6.05
N THR A 57 3.22 -2.34 -5.35
CA THR A 57 2.11 -1.53 -4.82
C THR A 57 1.23 -0.98 -5.94
N ARG A 58 1.85 -0.48 -7.03
CA ARG A 58 1.13 -0.02 -8.21
C ARG A 58 0.25 -1.12 -8.79
N ARG A 59 0.81 -2.33 -8.90
CA ARG A 59 0.08 -3.51 -9.39
C ARG A 59 -1.08 -3.92 -8.50
N LEU A 60 -0.89 -3.92 -7.17
CA LEU A 60 -1.98 -4.19 -6.23
C LEU A 60 -3.14 -3.19 -6.38
N LEU A 61 -2.83 -1.90 -6.49
CA LEU A 61 -3.85 -0.86 -6.64
C LEU A 61 -4.55 -0.95 -8.00
N ALA A 62 -3.80 -1.26 -9.07
CA ALA A 62 -4.34 -1.44 -10.42
C ALA A 62 -5.30 -2.63 -10.54
N CYS A 63 -5.18 -3.65 -9.67
CA CYS A 63 -6.10 -4.80 -9.66
C CYS A 63 -7.42 -4.53 -8.92
N GLN A 64 -7.66 -3.32 -8.39
CA GLN A 64 -8.96 -2.99 -7.82
C GLN A 64 -10.03 -2.94 -8.92
N PRO A 65 -11.26 -3.40 -8.66
CA PRO A 65 -12.34 -3.32 -9.62
C PRO A 65 -12.56 -1.88 -10.08
N ALA A 66 -12.52 -1.66 -11.39
CA ALA A 66 -12.91 -0.37 -11.96
C ALA A 66 -14.41 -0.13 -11.71
N PRO A 67 -14.85 1.12 -11.50
CA PRO A 67 -16.27 1.45 -11.40
C PRO A 67 -17.04 1.08 -12.69
N ASP A 68 -16.36 1.15 -13.82
CA ASP A 68 -16.87 0.78 -15.14
C ASP A 68 -16.03 -0.39 -15.71
N PRO A 69 -16.62 -1.56 -15.97
CA PRO A 69 -15.92 -2.71 -16.53
C PRO A 69 -15.44 -2.50 -17.97
N ALA A 70 -15.92 -1.47 -18.67
CA ALA A 70 -15.41 -1.09 -19.99
C ALA A 70 -14.04 -0.40 -19.94
N ILE A 71 -13.58 0.03 -18.75
CA ILE A 71 -12.26 0.63 -18.57
C ILE A 71 -11.21 -0.49 -18.51
N PRO A 72 -10.27 -0.58 -19.47
CA PRO A 72 -9.22 -1.57 -19.42
C PRO A 72 -8.28 -1.31 -18.25
N LEU A 73 -7.76 -2.38 -17.66
CA LEU A 73 -6.76 -2.27 -16.59
C LEU A 73 -5.49 -1.58 -17.14
N PRO A 74 -4.85 -0.71 -16.36
CA PRO A 74 -3.60 -0.09 -16.78
C PRO A 74 -2.52 -1.16 -17.00
N PRO A 75 -1.58 -0.95 -17.95
CA PRO A 75 -0.48 -1.88 -18.16
C PRO A 75 0.35 -2.01 -16.88
N LEU A 76 0.69 -3.24 -16.53
CA LEU A 76 1.45 -3.56 -15.32
C LEU A 76 2.92 -3.73 -15.66
N GLU A 77 3.78 -2.98 -14.98
CA GLU A 77 5.22 -3.16 -15.05
C GLU A 77 5.59 -4.60 -14.59
N PRO A 78 6.53 -5.29 -15.27
CA PRO A 78 7.03 -6.58 -14.81
C PRO A 78 7.60 -6.45 -13.39
N LEU A 79 7.22 -7.37 -12.51
CA LEU A 79 7.82 -7.44 -11.18
C LEU A 79 9.15 -8.19 -11.30
N GLN A 80 10.23 -7.59 -10.79
CA GLN A 80 11.52 -8.27 -10.71
C GLN A 80 11.47 -9.48 -9.75
N LYS A 81 12.51 -10.30 -9.70
CA LYS A 81 12.57 -11.43 -8.77
C LYS A 81 13.03 -10.97 -7.38
N GLY A 82 12.06 -10.68 -6.53
CA GLY A 82 12.24 -10.56 -5.09
C GLY A 82 12.64 -9.16 -4.60
N PRO A 83 12.44 -8.89 -3.30
CA PRO A 83 12.67 -7.57 -2.70
C PRO A 83 14.14 -7.33 -2.36
N ASN A 84 15.01 -7.29 -3.37
CA ASN A 84 16.41 -6.85 -3.22
C ASN A 84 16.47 -5.35 -3.56
N GLY A 85 16.86 -4.52 -2.60
CA GLY A 85 16.89 -3.08 -2.80
C GLY A 85 17.23 -2.34 -1.51
N ARG A 86 17.25 -1.01 -1.59
CA ARG A 86 17.56 -0.12 -0.46
C ARG A 86 16.35 0.73 -0.12
N TRP A 87 16.04 0.83 1.17
CA TRP A 87 14.99 1.73 1.63
C TRP A 87 15.37 3.18 1.34
N GLN A 88 14.46 3.88 0.66
CA GLN A 88 14.57 5.31 0.36
C GLN A 88 13.33 6.03 0.84
N GLU A 89 13.52 7.20 1.43
CA GLU A 89 12.45 8.13 1.74
C GLU A 89 12.20 9.02 0.53
N HIS A 90 11.00 8.94 -0.04
CA HIS A 90 10.62 9.77 -1.18
C HIS A 90 10.01 11.12 -0.73
N SER A 91 9.25 11.10 0.36
CA SER A 91 8.68 12.26 1.04
C SER A 91 8.56 11.96 2.53
N PRO A 92 8.37 12.96 3.41
CA PRO A 92 8.33 12.74 4.86
C PRO A 92 7.41 11.58 5.26
N GLY A 93 8.00 10.55 5.84
CA GLY A 93 7.28 9.35 6.32
C GLY A 93 6.84 8.37 5.23
N HIS A 94 7.16 8.60 3.95
CA HIS A 94 6.86 7.71 2.83
C HIS A 94 8.13 7.07 2.29
N PHE A 95 8.32 5.83 2.69
CA PHE A 95 9.47 5.02 2.37
C PHE A 95 9.09 3.93 1.38
N TRP A 96 10.04 3.52 0.55
CA TRP A 96 9.90 2.36 -0.32
C TRP A 96 11.24 1.68 -0.53
N LEU A 97 11.20 0.39 -0.87
CA LEU A 97 12.36 -0.40 -1.21
C LEU A 97 12.70 -0.14 -2.68
N ALA A 98 13.59 0.83 -2.91
CA ALA A 98 14.03 1.20 -4.25
C ALA A 98 15.07 0.22 -4.78
N GLU A 99 15.05 0.01 -6.09
CA GLU A 99 16.05 -0.80 -6.79
C GLU A 99 17.44 -0.13 -6.73
N GLU A 100 18.49 -0.93 -6.60
CA GLU A 100 19.86 -0.48 -6.88
C GLU A 100 20.07 -0.55 -8.40
N GLN A 101 20.46 0.58 -9.00
CA GLN A 101 20.78 0.69 -10.43
C GLN A 101 22.09 -0.03 -10.76
#